data_AF-U5NC82-F1
#
_entry.id   AF-U5NC82-F1
#
_cell.length_a   1.000
_cell.length_b   1.000
_cell.length_c   1.000
_cell.angle_alpha   90.00
_cell.angle_beta   90.00
_cell.angle_gamma   90.00
#
_symmetry.space_group_name_H-M   'P 1'
#
loop_
_entity.id
_entity.type
_entity.pdbx_description
1 polymer ?
#
loop_
_entity_poly.entity_id
_entity_poly.type
_entity_poly.pdbx_seq_one_letter_code
_entity_poly.pdbx_strand_id
1 'polypeptide(L)'
;MKKIINNKSSEHVRGKNHFFSLKIAEKSMYQSLTFCYKKYFYKANSAFQKYHERILAVSLFLLTTSSFLYKKEEEKKCTFHWRNYIRTFSKCDIIDFLYCSIIYLLEHEELEKEDKKLIEEYLPDNLPTFGDAYWFLVLKKNKNQNDLHLLGISLDKYLVLISLAIKLSEIIRYEISKNYSKVLDLIEISDIWKEKMREIFGVKSEYIAFLYFVNLRRKNKKCFQNCLIKFFCWFSFILWR
;
A
#
# COMPACT_ATOMS: atom_id res chain seq x y z
N MET A 1 43.09 -4.70 -51.35
CA MET A 1 42.11 -5.55 -50.64
C MET A 1 42.07 -5.16 -49.17
N LYS A 2 41.05 -4.38 -48.75
CA LYS A 2 40.73 -4.10 -47.35
C LYS A 2 39.27 -4.50 -47.15
N LYS A 3 39.04 -5.53 -46.33
CA LYS A 3 37.69 -5.99 -45.95
C LYS A 3 37.09 -4.99 -44.97
N ILE A 4 35.98 -4.39 -45.37
CA ILE A 4 35.09 -3.63 -44.50
C ILE A 4 34.35 -4.65 -43.63
N ILE A 5 34.68 -4.70 -42.34
CA ILE A 5 33.92 -5.47 -41.35
C ILE A 5 32.75 -4.58 -40.90
N ASN A 6 31.57 -4.88 -41.42
CA ASN A 6 30.30 -4.38 -40.90
C ASN A 6 30.05 -4.99 -39.52
N ASN A 7 30.43 -4.28 -38.45
CA ASN A 7 29.94 -4.56 -37.11
C ASN A 7 28.48 -4.08 -37.01
N LYS A 8 27.54 -4.93 -37.42
CA LYS A 8 26.16 -4.83 -36.95
C LYS A 8 26.16 -5.22 -35.48
N SER A 9 26.14 -4.21 -34.61
CA SER A 9 25.77 -4.35 -33.22
C SER A 9 24.34 -4.90 -33.14
N SER A 10 24.19 -6.22 -33.01
CA SER A 10 22.94 -6.80 -32.54
C SER A 10 22.85 -6.50 -31.04
N GLU A 11 22.42 -5.28 -30.70
CA GLU A 11 21.83 -5.02 -29.40
C GLU A 11 20.62 -5.94 -29.29
N HIS A 12 20.82 -7.10 -28.67
CA HIS A 12 19.73 -7.85 -28.08
C HIS A 12 19.19 -6.99 -26.94
N VAL A 13 18.28 -6.09 -27.30
CA VAL A 13 17.27 -5.51 -26.41
C VAL A 13 16.59 -6.71 -25.76
N ARG A 14 17.03 -7.06 -24.54
CA ARG A 14 16.36 -8.07 -23.71
C ARG A 14 14.89 -7.71 -23.65
N GLY A 15 14.07 -8.53 -24.31
CA GLY A 15 12.62 -8.41 -24.37
C GLY A 15 12.05 -8.16 -22.98
N LYS A 16 11.25 -7.11 -22.82
CA LYS A 16 9.79 -7.18 -22.92
C LYS A 16 9.21 -8.38 -22.12
N ASN A 17 8.56 -8.05 -20.99
CA ASN A 17 7.34 -8.69 -20.44
C ASN A 17 7.30 -9.15 -18.97
N HIS A 18 8.21 -8.77 -18.06
CA HIS A 18 8.09 -9.25 -16.66
C HIS A 18 8.23 -8.25 -15.50
N PHE A 19 8.35 -6.94 -15.75
CA PHE A 19 8.44 -5.97 -14.64
C PHE A 19 7.13 -5.84 -13.84
N PHE A 20 5.99 -5.96 -14.52
CA PHE A 20 4.64 -5.84 -13.92
C PHE A 20 3.91 -7.16 -13.71
N SER A 21 4.44 -8.28 -14.22
CA SER A 21 3.90 -9.58 -13.86
C SER A 21 4.50 -9.97 -12.52
N LEU A 22 3.79 -9.71 -11.42
CA LEU A 22 3.91 -10.58 -10.26
C LEU A 22 3.76 -12.00 -10.80
N LYS A 23 4.75 -12.88 -10.57
CA LYS A 23 4.57 -14.29 -10.93
C LYS A 23 3.24 -14.75 -10.31
N ILE A 24 2.47 -15.60 -10.98
CA ILE A 24 1.20 -16.12 -10.43
C ILE A 24 1.41 -16.72 -9.01
N ALA A 25 2.62 -17.20 -8.72
CA ALA A 25 3.06 -17.69 -7.42
C ALA A 25 3.32 -16.60 -6.35
N GLU A 26 3.54 -15.34 -6.72
CA GLU A 26 3.65 -14.21 -5.79
C GLU A 26 2.23 -13.72 -5.46
N LYS A 27 1.66 -14.19 -4.34
CA LYS A 27 0.42 -13.63 -3.79
C LYS A 27 0.61 -12.13 -3.57
N SER A 28 -0.23 -11.30 -4.18
CA SER A 28 -0.23 -9.86 -3.92
C SER A 28 -0.54 -9.60 -2.44
N MET A 29 0.02 -8.56 -1.84
CA MET A 29 -0.23 -8.19 -0.42
C MET A 29 -1.73 -8.11 -0.12
N TYR A 30 -2.50 -7.53 -1.04
CA TYR A 30 -3.95 -7.43 -0.95
C TYR A 30 -4.66 -8.79 -0.90
N GLN A 31 -4.19 -9.79 -1.65
CA GLN A 31 -4.75 -11.16 -1.61
C GLN A 31 -4.49 -11.82 -0.26
N SER A 32 -3.29 -11.63 0.31
CA SER A 32 -2.96 -12.17 1.63
C SER A 32 -3.79 -11.51 2.72
N LEU A 33 -3.94 -10.18 2.68
CA LEU A 33 -4.82 -9.43 3.57
C LEU A 33 -6.28 -9.90 3.43
N THR A 34 -6.79 -10.01 2.20
CA THR A 34 -8.16 -10.50 1.95
C THR A 34 -8.37 -11.91 2.51
N PHE A 35 -7.40 -12.80 2.33
CA PHE A 35 -7.48 -14.16 2.84
C PHE A 35 -7.55 -14.18 4.37
N CYS A 36 -6.65 -13.47 5.05
CA CYS A 36 -6.66 -13.38 6.52
C CYS A 36 -7.95 -12.70 7.00
N TYR A 37 -8.36 -11.60 6.38
CA TYR A 37 -9.58 -10.88 6.75
C TYR A 37 -10.83 -11.76 6.66
N LYS A 38 -10.96 -12.51 5.56
CA LYS A 38 -12.08 -13.46 5.38
C LYS A 38 -12.10 -14.58 6.42
N LYS A 39 -10.93 -15.01 6.86
CA LYS A 39 -10.78 -16.09 7.84
C LYS A 39 -11.14 -15.62 9.25
N TYR A 40 -10.74 -14.41 9.64
CA TYR A 40 -10.81 -13.97 11.03
C TYR A 40 -11.94 -12.97 11.31
N PHE A 41 -12.30 -12.09 10.38
CA PHE A 41 -13.22 -10.96 10.67
C PHE A 41 -14.50 -10.95 9.84
N TYR A 42 -14.42 -11.29 8.54
CA TYR A 42 -15.54 -11.10 7.60
C TYR A 42 -16.86 -11.77 8.03
N LYS A 43 -16.78 -12.93 8.70
CA LYS A 43 -17.96 -13.69 9.12
C LYS A 43 -18.45 -13.35 10.53
N ALA A 44 -17.76 -12.46 11.25
CA ALA A 44 -18.09 -12.15 12.64
C ALA A 44 -19.43 -11.42 12.76
N ASN A 45 -19.65 -10.37 11.97
CA ASN A 45 -20.89 -9.60 11.93
C ASN A 45 -21.07 -8.86 10.59
N SER A 46 -22.23 -8.23 10.39
CA SER A 46 -22.54 -7.44 9.19
C SER A 46 -21.68 -6.18 9.05
N ALA A 47 -21.27 -5.56 10.17
CA ALA A 47 -20.41 -4.37 10.15
C ALA A 47 -19.05 -4.68 9.49
N PHE A 48 -18.40 -5.80 9.83
CA PHE A 48 -17.18 -6.21 9.15
C PHE A 48 -17.40 -6.40 7.64
N GLN A 49 -18.53 -6.96 7.21
CA GLN A 49 -18.83 -7.09 5.77
C GLN A 49 -18.98 -5.73 5.09
N LYS A 50 -19.64 -4.77 5.75
CA LYS A 50 -19.84 -3.39 5.28
C LYS A 50 -18.52 -2.65 5.11
N TYR A 51 -17.63 -2.70 6.10
CA TYR A 51 -16.36 -1.94 6.11
C TYR A 51 -15.14 -2.72 5.60
N HIS A 52 -15.32 -3.94 5.10
CA HIS A 52 -14.26 -4.82 4.58
C HIS A 52 -13.22 -4.10 3.72
N GLU A 53 -13.67 -3.25 2.79
CA GLU A 53 -12.78 -2.65 1.80
C GLU A 53 -12.02 -1.44 2.36
N ARG A 54 -12.61 -0.72 3.33
CA ARG A 54 -11.90 0.31 4.09
C ARG A 54 -10.82 -0.31 4.97
N ILE A 55 -11.16 -1.37 5.72
CA ILE A 55 -10.20 -2.10 6.56
C ILE A 55 -9.02 -2.57 5.70
N LEU A 56 -9.29 -3.23 4.56
CA LEU A 56 -8.23 -3.70 3.67
C LEU A 56 -7.40 -2.56 3.05
N ALA A 57 -8.00 -1.41 2.76
CA ALA A 57 -7.29 -0.25 2.21
C ALA A 57 -6.30 0.32 3.23
N VAL A 58 -6.74 0.50 4.48
CA VAL A 58 -5.88 0.94 5.59
C VAL A 58 -4.78 -0.09 5.82
N SER A 59 -5.12 -1.37 5.94
CA SER A 59 -4.11 -2.41 6.19
C SER A 59 -3.09 -2.51 5.08
N LEU A 60 -3.52 -2.37 3.82
CA LEU A 60 -2.61 -2.35 2.69
C LEU A 60 -1.68 -1.15 2.78
N PHE A 61 -2.21 0.04 3.09
CA PHE A 61 -1.40 1.24 3.26
C PHE A 61 -0.36 1.04 4.37
N LEU A 62 -0.78 0.66 5.58
CA LEU A 62 0.10 0.42 6.73
C LEU A 62 1.19 -0.63 6.42
N LEU A 63 0.80 -1.72 5.77
CA LEU A 63 1.73 -2.78 5.37
C LEU A 63 2.76 -2.25 4.37
N THR A 64 2.32 -1.48 3.36
CA THR A 64 3.20 -0.95 2.32
C THR A 64 4.19 0.09 2.83
N THR A 65 3.80 0.95 3.76
CA THR A 65 4.66 2.01 4.31
C THR A 65 5.57 1.50 5.41
N SER A 66 5.17 0.50 6.19
CA SER A 66 5.94 0.02 7.35
C SER A 66 7.36 -0.45 7.03
N SER A 67 7.63 -0.87 5.79
CA SER A 67 8.99 -1.23 5.35
C SER A 67 9.89 -0.04 5.04
N PHE A 68 9.33 1.16 4.97
CA PHE A 68 10.02 2.37 4.53
C PHE A 68 10.18 3.40 5.65
N LEU A 69 9.63 3.12 6.84
CA LEU A 69 9.78 3.96 8.04
C LEU A 69 11.19 3.93 8.63
N TYR A 70 12.09 3.10 8.10
CA TYR A 70 13.45 3.02 8.58
C TYR A 70 14.45 3.44 7.52
N LYS A 71 15.51 4.09 7.98
CA LYS A 71 16.69 4.42 7.21
C LYS A 71 17.84 3.51 7.68
N LYS A 72 18.48 2.81 6.75
CA LYS A 72 19.79 2.20 7.02
C LYS A 72 20.85 3.29 6.98
N GLU A 73 21.81 3.26 7.91
CA GLU A 73 22.94 4.20 7.92
C GLU A 73 23.70 4.21 6.58
N GLU A 74 23.77 3.06 5.91
CA GLU A 74 24.48 2.88 4.63
C GLU A 74 23.62 3.00 3.36
N GLU A 75 22.43 3.64 3.39
CA GLU A 75 21.66 3.93 2.16
C GLU A 75 22.37 5.00 1.29
N LYS A 76 23.59 4.70 0.84
CA LYS A 76 24.24 5.34 -0.31
C LYS A 76 23.40 5.01 -1.54
N LYS A 77 23.07 6.04 -2.29
CA LYS A 77 22.19 6.02 -3.47
C LYS A 77 22.35 4.73 -4.31
N CYS A 78 21.21 4.08 -4.58
CA CYS A 78 20.99 3.02 -5.56
C CYS A 78 21.41 1.58 -5.21
N THR A 79 20.55 0.86 -4.47
CA THR A 79 20.07 -0.51 -4.81
C THR A 79 18.79 -0.85 -4.03
N PHE A 80 17.76 -0.01 -4.16
CA PHE A 80 16.47 -0.31 -3.53
C PHE A 80 15.73 -1.42 -4.30
N HIS A 81 15.55 -2.59 -3.67
CA HIS A 81 14.78 -3.71 -4.23
C HIS A 81 13.54 -4.00 -3.38
N TRP A 82 12.40 -3.44 -3.79
CA TRP A 82 11.13 -3.50 -3.04
C TRP A 82 10.71 -4.92 -2.63
N ARG A 83 11.04 -5.96 -3.41
CA ARG A 83 10.67 -7.34 -3.07
C ARG A 83 11.36 -7.83 -1.79
N ASN A 84 12.56 -7.33 -1.48
CA ASN A 84 13.28 -7.71 -0.26
C ASN A 84 12.61 -7.12 0.98
N TYR A 85 12.02 -5.94 0.83
CA TYR A 85 11.29 -5.24 1.89
C TYR A 85 9.88 -5.81 2.16
N ILE A 86 9.31 -6.59 1.23
CA ILE A 86 7.97 -7.20 1.37
C ILE A 86 8.04 -8.67 1.80
N ARG A 87 9.13 -9.38 1.46
CA ARG A 87 9.34 -10.79 1.80
C ARG A 87 9.39 -11.09 3.30
N THR A 88 9.40 -10.06 4.14
CA THR A 88 9.59 -10.11 5.59
C THR A 88 8.32 -10.32 6.41
N PHE A 89 7.12 -10.21 5.84
CA PHE A 89 5.90 -10.30 6.66
C PHE A 89 5.37 -11.74 6.78
N SER A 90 5.32 -12.22 8.01
CA SER A 90 4.65 -13.47 8.38
C SER A 90 3.12 -13.32 8.31
N LYS A 91 2.40 -14.44 8.37
CA LYS A 91 0.93 -14.40 8.48
C LYS A 91 0.45 -13.69 9.74
N CYS A 92 1.20 -13.77 10.83
CA CYS A 92 0.87 -13.09 12.08
C CYS A 92 0.96 -11.57 11.89
N ASP A 93 2.01 -11.08 11.22
CA ASP A 93 2.15 -9.64 10.96
C ASP A 93 0.98 -9.11 10.12
N ILE A 94 0.51 -9.89 9.14
CA ILE A 94 -0.66 -9.52 8.33
C ILE A 94 -1.92 -9.39 9.18
N ILE A 95 -2.13 -10.29 10.14
CA ILE A 95 -3.27 -10.23 11.08
C ILE A 95 -3.13 -9.01 11.96
N ASP A 96 -1.93 -8.73 12.46
CA ASP A 96 -1.68 -7.58 13.30
C ASP A 96 -1.97 -6.25 12.56
N PHE A 97 -1.61 -6.13 11.27
CA PHE A 97 -1.98 -4.96 10.46
C PHE A 97 -3.49 -4.82 10.26
N LEU A 98 -4.23 -5.94 10.17
CA LEU A 98 -5.70 -5.92 10.10
C LEU A 98 -6.29 -5.38 11.42
N TYR A 99 -5.80 -5.85 12.56
CA TYR A 99 -6.21 -5.33 13.87
C TYR A 99 -5.91 -3.83 14.02
N CYS A 100 -4.69 -3.41 13.69
CA CYS A 100 -4.29 -2.01 13.72
C CYS A 100 -5.18 -1.13 12.83
N SER A 101 -5.62 -1.66 11.69
CA SER A 101 -6.56 -0.95 10.81
C SER A 101 -7.96 -0.85 11.37
N ILE A 102 -8.43 -1.88 12.08
CA ILE A 102 -9.74 -1.85 12.76
C ILE A 102 -9.71 -0.80 13.88
N ILE A 103 -8.65 -0.78 14.69
CA ILE A 103 -8.45 0.23 15.75
C ILE A 103 -8.45 1.65 15.16
N TYR A 104 -7.74 1.87 14.06
CA TYR A 104 -7.78 3.15 13.34
C TYR A 104 -9.21 3.59 13.00
N LEU A 105 -10.02 2.70 12.42
CA LEU A 105 -11.39 3.05 12.03
C LEU A 105 -12.30 3.32 13.24
N LEU A 106 -12.07 2.66 14.37
CA LEU A 106 -12.79 2.90 15.62
C LEU A 106 -12.48 4.27 16.22
N GLU A 107 -11.22 4.69 16.16
CA GLU A 107 -10.74 5.95 16.75
C GLU A 107 -11.05 7.20 15.91
N HIS A 108 -11.12 7.06 14.59
CA HIS A 108 -11.18 8.21 13.66
C HIS A 108 -12.54 8.43 12.99
N GLU A 109 -13.63 8.03 13.65
CA GLU A 109 -15.02 8.26 13.18
C GLU A 109 -15.33 7.75 11.76
N GLU A 110 -14.61 6.73 11.31
CA GLU A 110 -14.78 6.14 9.97
C GLU A 110 -15.94 5.12 9.91
N LEU A 111 -16.65 4.94 11.02
CA LEU A 111 -17.70 3.95 11.26
C LEU A 111 -18.95 4.62 11.82
N GLU A 112 -20.12 4.16 11.38
CA GLU A 112 -21.38 4.54 12.00
C GLU A 112 -21.45 4.02 13.45
N LYS A 113 -22.14 4.77 14.32
CA LYS A 113 -22.18 4.50 15.77
C LYS A 113 -22.69 3.09 16.12
N GLU A 114 -23.66 2.59 15.37
CA GLU A 114 -24.24 1.26 15.57
C GLU A 114 -23.24 0.16 15.15
N ASP A 115 -22.59 0.34 14.00
CA ASP A 115 -21.59 -0.58 13.51
C ASP A 115 -20.32 -0.59 14.37
N LYS A 116 -19.95 0.56 14.94
CA LYS A 116 -18.83 0.70 15.87
C LYS A 116 -19.00 -0.25 17.05
N LYS A 117 -20.19 -0.27 17.67
CA LYS A 117 -20.50 -1.17 18.79
C LYS A 117 -20.38 -2.63 18.41
N LEU A 118 -20.91 -3.01 17.24
CA LEU A 118 -20.81 -4.39 16.75
C LEU A 118 -19.36 -4.84 16.55
N ILE A 119 -18.48 -3.94 16.11
CA ILE A 119 -17.06 -4.22 15.95
C ILE A 119 -16.38 -4.31 17.32
N GLU A 120 -16.66 -3.38 18.23
CA GLU A 120 -16.11 -3.36 19.60
C GLU A 120 -16.46 -4.64 20.38
N GLU A 121 -17.70 -5.13 20.29
CA GLU A 121 -18.15 -6.37 20.94
C GLU A 121 -17.39 -7.63 20.46
N TYR A 122 -16.80 -7.59 19.25
CA TYR A 122 -15.99 -8.68 18.73
C TYR A 122 -14.53 -8.62 19.21
N LEU A 123 -14.08 -7.46 19.68
CA LEU A 123 -12.70 -7.20 20.04
C LEU A 123 -12.49 -7.35 21.56
N PRO A 124 -11.24 -7.53 22.02
CA PRO A 124 -10.92 -7.53 23.44
C PRO A 124 -11.23 -6.17 24.09
N ASP A 125 -11.67 -6.15 25.36
CA ASP A 125 -12.07 -4.92 26.06
C ASP A 125 -10.94 -3.87 26.19
N ASN A 126 -9.68 -4.31 26.29
CA ASN A 126 -8.52 -3.45 26.49
C ASN A 126 -7.71 -3.28 25.20
N LEU A 127 -8.29 -2.58 24.22
CA LEU A 127 -7.59 -2.25 22.98
C LEU A 127 -6.52 -1.17 23.23
N PRO A 128 -5.30 -1.33 22.68
CA PRO A 128 -4.33 -0.24 22.65
C PRO A 128 -4.81 0.87 21.72
N THR A 129 -4.24 2.08 21.87
CA THR A 129 -4.48 3.15 20.90
C THR A 129 -3.95 2.78 19.52
N PHE A 130 -4.47 3.39 18.44
CA PHE A 130 -3.93 3.20 17.10
C PHE A 130 -2.42 3.49 17.06
N GLY A 131 -2.01 4.59 17.69
CA GLY A 131 -0.59 4.99 17.77
C GLY A 131 0.27 3.92 18.41
N ASP A 132 -0.14 3.38 19.56
CA ASP A 132 0.59 2.33 20.28
C ASP A 132 0.63 1.03 19.49
N ALA A 133 -0.52 0.62 18.94
CA ALA A 133 -0.62 -0.58 18.11
C ALA A 133 0.32 -0.47 16.91
N TYR A 134 0.25 0.65 16.18
CA TYR A 134 1.08 0.88 15.01
C TYR A 134 2.58 0.90 15.36
N TRP A 135 2.96 1.63 16.40
CA TRP A 135 4.35 1.68 16.85
C TRP A 135 4.88 0.31 17.23
N PHE A 136 4.08 -0.48 17.94
CA PHE A 136 4.44 -1.83 18.32
C PHE A 136 4.70 -2.72 17.09
N LEU A 137 3.88 -2.64 16.03
CA LEU A 137 4.11 -3.41 14.79
C LEU A 137 5.38 -3.01 14.07
N VAL A 138 5.63 -1.71 14.02
CA VAL A 138 6.83 -1.14 13.39
C VAL A 138 8.08 -1.59 14.16
N LEU A 139 8.08 -1.55 15.49
CA LEU A 139 9.18 -2.01 16.36
C LEU A 139 9.39 -3.53 16.32
N LYS A 140 8.31 -4.32 16.46
CA LYS A 140 8.35 -5.80 16.47
C LYS A 140 9.05 -6.35 15.24
N LYS A 141 8.80 -5.74 14.07
CA LYS A 141 9.42 -6.12 12.81
C LYS A 141 10.94 -5.93 12.77
N ASN A 142 11.46 -4.94 13.51
CA ASN A 142 12.85 -4.50 13.39
C ASN A 142 13.67 -4.78 14.65
N LYS A 143 13.12 -5.52 15.61
CA LYS A 143 13.75 -5.93 16.88
C LYS A 143 15.14 -6.56 16.72
N ASN A 144 15.47 -7.11 15.54
CA ASN A 144 16.74 -7.77 15.26
C ASN A 144 17.67 -6.99 14.32
N GLN A 145 17.38 -5.71 14.03
CA GLN A 145 18.18 -4.89 13.10
C GLN A 145 18.76 -3.68 13.85
N ASN A 146 20.04 -3.78 14.21
CA ASN A 146 20.72 -2.78 15.04
C ASN A 146 21.04 -1.46 14.32
N ASP A 147 21.04 -1.46 12.98
CA ASP A 147 21.49 -0.31 12.16
C ASP A 147 20.32 0.50 11.55
N LEU A 148 19.12 0.35 12.11
CA LEU A 148 17.92 1.01 11.61
C LEU A 148 17.51 2.20 12.47
N HIS A 149 17.52 3.39 11.87
CA HIS A 149 16.95 4.59 12.46
C HIS A 149 15.50 4.76 12.01
N LEU A 150 14.59 4.81 12.96
CA LEU A 150 13.19 5.11 12.70
C LEU A 150 13.06 6.57 12.23
N LEU A 151 12.37 6.79 11.12
CA LEU A 151 11.99 8.13 10.69
C LEU A 151 11.07 8.69 11.78
N GLY A 152 11.50 9.73 12.49
CA GLY A 152 10.76 10.41 13.56
C GLY A 152 9.54 11.18 13.02
N ILE A 153 8.61 10.45 12.41
CA ILE A 153 7.44 10.97 11.74
C ILE A 153 6.36 11.21 12.80
N SER A 154 5.83 12.43 12.84
CA SER A 154 4.68 12.77 13.66
C SER A 154 3.47 11.93 13.24
N LEU A 155 2.80 11.29 14.21
CA LEU A 155 1.61 10.46 13.99
C LEU A 155 0.54 11.21 13.17
N ASP A 156 0.33 12.50 13.43
CA ASP A 156 -0.66 13.33 12.73
C ASP A 156 -0.49 13.36 11.21
N LYS A 157 0.76 13.53 10.74
CA LYS A 157 1.06 13.49 9.29
C LYS A 157 0.72 12.13 8.69
N TYR A 158 0.89 11.07 9.47
CA TYR A 158 0.60 9.71 9.05
C TYR A 158 -0.92 9.43 9.03
N LEU A 159 -1.68 9.95 10.00
CA LEU A 159 -3.15 9.88 10.02
C LEU A 159 -3.79 10.51 8.79
N VAL A 160 -3.29 11.67 8.36
CA VAL A 160 -3.75 12.35 7.13
C VAL A 160 -3.53 11.47 5.90
N LEU A 161 -2.39 10.78 5.81
CA LEU A 161 -2.11 9.89 4.68
C LEU A 161 -3.03 8.65 4.66
N ILE A 162 -3.41 8.12 5.83
CA ILE A 162 -4.35 7.00 5.91
C ILE A 162 -5.72 7.44 5.40
N SER A 163 -6.23 8.60 5.84
CA SER A 163 -7.51 9.14 5.37
C SER A 163 -7.52 9.35 3.85
N LEU A 164 -6.44 9.92 3.30
CA LEU A 164 -6.28 10.08 1.85
C LEU A 164 -6.21 8.72 1.12
N ALA A 165 -5.55 7.71 1.70
CA ALA A 165 -5.48 6.37 1.13
C ALA A 165 -6.86 5.68 1.08
N ILE A 166 -7.71 5.87 2.10
CA ILE A 166 -9.11 5.40 2.09
C ILE A 166 -9.86 6.04 0.91
N LYS A 167 -9.83 7.38 0.81
CA LYS A 167 -10.52 8.11 -0.27
C LYS A 167 -10.04 7.67 -1.66
N LEU A 168 -8.73 7.52 -1.86
CA LEU A 168 -8.17 6.99 -3.10
C LEU A 168 -8.70 5.60 -3.43
N SER A 169 -8.74 4.71 -2.44
CA SER A 169 -9.28 3.36 -2.60
C SER A 169 -10.74 3.37 -3.03
N GLU A 170 -11.57 4.20 -2.40
CA GLU A 170 -13.00 4.31 -2.69
C GLU A 170 -13.26 4.79 -4.12
N ILE A 171 -12.58 5.86 -4.53
CA ILE A 171 -12.73 6.41 -5.88
C ILE A 171 -12.31 5.39 -6.94
N ILE A 172 -11.14 4.78 -6.77
CA ILE A 172 -10.58 3.80 -7.72
C ILE A 172 -11.48 2.56 -7.83
N ARG A 173 -12.01 2.07 -6.71
CA ARG A 173 -12.73 0.78 -6.67
C ARG A 173 -14.22 0.90 -6.98
N TYR A 174 -14.84 2.03 -6.67
CA TYR A 174 -16.29 2.18 -6.71
C TYR A 174 -16.77 3.38 -7.50
N GLU A 175 -16.22 4.57 -7.28
CA GLU A 175 -16.85 5.80 -7.78
C GLU A 175 -16.68 6.00 -9.29
N ILE A 176 -15.48 5.78 -9.84
CA ILE A 176 -15.24 5.95 -11.28
C ILE A 176 -16.13 5.06 -12.14
N SER A 177 -16.50 3.87 -11.63
CA SER A 177 -17.41 2.97 -12.35
C SER A 177 -18.86 3.48 -12.41
N LYS A 178 -19.22 4.42 -11.52
CA LYS A 178 -20.56 5.04 -11.44
C LYS A 178 -20.58 6.41 -12.11
N ASN A 179 -19.51 7.19 -11.97
CA ASN A 179 -19.39 8.53 -12.52
C ASN A 179 -17.95 8.77 -12.99
N TYR A 180 -17.75 8.91 -14.30
CA TYR A 180 -16.43 9.14 -14.88
C TYR A 180 -15.82 10.50 -14.51
N SER A 181 -16.61 11.51 -14.11
CA SER A 181 -16.06 12.79 -13.66
C SER A 181 -15.21 12.66 -12.39
N LYS A 182 -15.42 11.58 -11.61
CA LYS A 182 -14.64 11.23 -10.42
C LYS A 182 -13.16 10.95 -10.70
N VAL A 183 -12.77 10.86 -11.96
CA VAL A 183 -11.36 10.88 -12.36
C VAL A 183 -10.68 12.19 -11.97
N LEU A 184 -11.38 13.33 -11.96
CA LEU A 184 -10.81 14.61 -11.54
C LEU A 184 -10.53 14.60 -10.02
N ASP A 185 -11.50 14.18 -9.21
CA ASP A 185 -11.31 13.98 -7.76
C ASP A 185 -10.14 13.03 -7.47
N LEU A 186 -9.99 11.97 -8.27
CA LEU A 186 -8.85 11.05 -8.15
C LEU A 186 -7.52 11.75 -8.38
N ILE A 187 -7.42 12.60 -9.42
CA ILE A 187 -6.19 13.33 -9.73
C ILE A 187 -5.83 14.25 -8.57
N GLU A 188 -6.79 15.06 -8.11
CA GLU A 188 -6.58 16.02 -7.03
C GLU A 188 -6.12 15.34 -5.73
N ILE A 189 -6.85 14.32 -5.29
CA ILE A 189 -6.51 13.57 -4.06
C ILE A 189 -5.18 12.84 -4.21
N SER A 190 -4.89 12.30 -5.40
CA SER A 190 -3.62 11.61 -5.68
C SER A 190 -2.44 12.57 -5.59
N ASP A 191 -2.59 13.81 -6.06
CA ASP A 191 -1.51 14.80 -6.00
C ASP A 191 -1.25 15.26 -4.57
N ILE A 192 -2.29 15.53 -3.78
CA ILE A 192 -2.17 15.82 -2.34
C ILE A 192 -1.49 14.66 -1.61
N TRP A 193 -1.90 13.42 -1.90
CA TRP A 193 -1.32 12.23 -1.29
C TRP A 193 0.16 12.06 -1.64
N LYS A 194 0.53 12.25 -2.92
CA LYS A 194 1.94 12.17 -3.37
C LYS A 194 2.81 13.24 -2.71
N GLU A 195 2.31 14.47 -2.61
CA GLU A 195 3.02 15.58 -1.98
C GLU A 195 3.36 15.24 -0.52
N LYS A 196 2.36 14.82 0.25
CA LYS A 196 2.55 14.41 1.65
C LYS A 196 3.42 13.15 1.80
N MET A 197 3.26 12.19 0.90
CA MET A 197 4.13 11.00 0.87
C MET A 197 5.59 11.39 0.61
N ARG A 198 5.85 12.34 -0.28
CA ARG A 198 7.20 12.85 -0.57
C ARG A 198 7.77 13.64 0.60
N GLU A 199 6.95 14.42 1.28
CA GLU A 199 7.36 15.14 2.51
C GLU A 199 7.88 14.17 3.58
N ILE A 200 7.21 13.02 3.76
CA ILE A 200 7.55 12.04 4.80
C ILE A 200 8.67 11.09 4.36
N PHE A 201 8.59 10.57 3.15
CA PHE A 201 9.45 9.46 2.69
C PHE A 201 10.52 9.88 1.67
N GLY A 202 10.54 11.14 1.24
CA GLY A 202 11.45 11.63 0.20
C GLY A 202 11.36 10.79 -1.07
N VAL A 203 12.50 10.38 -1.62
CA VAL A 203 12.58 9.55 -2.84
C VAL A 203 11.93 8.16 -2.65
N LYS A 204 11.76 7.68 -1.41
CA LYS A 204 11.08 6.39 -1.14
C LYS A 204 9.58 6.45 -1.44
N SER A 205 8.98 7.64 -1.51
CA SER A 205 7.55 7.83 -1.76
C SER A 205 7.09 7.18 -3.07
N GLU A 206 7.90 7.25 -4.13
CA GLU A 206 7.57 6.70 -5.45
C GLU A 206 7.44 5.17 -5.41
N TYR A 207 8.31 4.52 -4.62
CA TYR A 207 8.24 3.07 -4.43
C TYR A 207 7.02 2.67 -3.61
N ILE A 208 6.68 3.43 -2.57
CA ILE A 208 5.48 3.16 -1.77
C ILE A 208 4.23 3.35 -2.64
N ALA A 209 4.17 4.44 -3.42
CA ALA A 209 3.09 4.71 -4.36
C ALA A 209 2.91 3.55 -5.34
N PHE A 210 4.01 3.12 -5.98
CA PHE A 210 3.99 1.98 -6.89
C PHE A 210 3.42 0.72 -6.22
N LEU A 211 3.93 0.37 -5.03
CA LEU A 211 3.48 -0.81 -4.31
C LEU A 211 2.02 -0.75 -3.90
N TYR A 212 1.59 0.39 -3.37
CA TYR A 212 0.23 0.62 -2.93
C TYR A 212 -0.74 0.47 -4.10
N PHE A 213 -0.56 1.22 -5.19
CA PHE A 213 -1.48 1.18 -6.34
C PHE A 213 -1.47 -0.15 -7.10
N VAL A 214 -0.32 -0.81 -7.22
CA VAL A 214 -0.25 -2.14 -7.84
C VAL A 214 -1.06 -3.17 -7.05
N ASN A 215 -1.06 -3.08 -5.72
CA ASN A 215 -1.82 -3.99 -4.85
C ASN A 215 -3.27 -3.55 -4.64
N LEU A 216 -3.58 -2.27 -4.85
CA LEU A 216 -4.95 -1.75 -4.82
C LEU A 216 -5.78 -2.26 -6.00
N ARG A 217 -5.12 -2.67 -7.10
CA ARG A 217 -5.75 -3.18 -8.31
C ARG A 217 -6.67 -4.38 -8.04
N ARG A 218 -7.94 -4.25 -8.40
CA ARG A 218 -8.92 -5.35 -8.37
C ARG A 218 -8.56 -6.38 -9.44
N LYS A 219 -8.28 -7.64 -9.06
CA LYS A 219 -7.96 -8.70 -10.04
C LYS A 219 -9.13 -9.11 -10.92
N ASN A 220 -10.37 -8.71 -10.61
CA ASN A 220 -11.56 -9.10 -11.36
C ASN A 220 -12.42 -7.87 -11.71
N LYS A 221 -12.24 -7.32 -12.92
CA LYS A 221 -13.26 -6.79 -13.87
C LYS A 221 -12.59 -5.84 -14.87
N LYS A 222 -12.53 -6.29 -16.14
CA LYS A 222 -12.28 -5.53 -17.39
C LYS A 222 -10.92 -4.83 -17.56
N CYS A 223 -10.47 -4.82 -18.82
CA CYS A 223 -9.15 -4.37 -19.28
C CYS A 223 -8.84 -2.88 -18.98
N PHE A 224 -9.87 -2.03 -18.85
CA PHE A 224 -9.72 -0.57 -18.77
C PHE A 224 -9.15 -0.03 -17.45
N GLN A 225 -9.52 -0.59 -16.28
CA GLN A 225 -8.96 -0.14 -14.99
C GLN A 225 -7.45 -0.43 -14.89
N ASN A 226 -7.00 -1.46 -15.60
CA ASN A 226 -5.59 -1.85 -15.66
C ASN A 226 -4.75 -0.87 -16.49
N CYS A 227 -5.35 -0.24 -17.51
CA CYS A 227 -4.70 0.78 -18.32
C CYS A 227 -4.56 2.10 -17.55
N LEU A 228 -5.57 2.50 -16.76
CA LEU A 228 -5.53 3.72 -15.95
C LEU A 228 -4.51 3.65 -14.81
N ILE A 229 -4.44 2.54 -14.06
CA ILE A 229 -3.41 2.38 -13.00
C ILE A 229 -2.01 2.36 -13.61
N LYS A 230 -1.83 1.66 -14.74
CA LYS A 230 -0.58 1.72 -15.49
C LYS A 230 -0.27 3.15 -15.94
N PHE A 231 -1.26 3.87 -16.46
CA PHE A 231 -1.11 5.26 -16.86
C PHE A 231 -0.65 6.14 -15.69
N PHE A 232 -1.31 6.10 -14.53
CA PHE A 232 -0.90 6.89 -13.37
C PHE A 232 0.50 6.52 -12.85
N CYS A 233 0.84 5.23 -12.77
CA CYS A 233 2.18 4.78 -12.37
C CYS A 233 3.27 5.12 -13.40
N TRP A 234 2.90 5.27 -14.68
CA TRP A 234 3.84 5.59 -15.76
C TRP A 234 3.98 7.11 -15.94
N PHE A 235 2.89 7.86 -15.76
CA PHE A 235 2.85 9.31 -15.80
C PHE A 235 3.61 9.93 -14.62
N SER A 236 3.52 9.34 -13.42
CA SER A 236 4.38 9.71 -12.29
C SER A 236 5.87 9.50 -12.57
N PHE A 237 6.20 8.52 -13.42
CA PHE A 237 7.58 8.24 -13.84
C PHE A 237 8.10 9.19 -14.92
N ILE A 238 7.21 9.79 -15.72
CA ILE A 238 7.55 10.65 -16.86
C ILE A 238 7.59 12.14 -16.46
N LEU A 239 6.70 12.59 -15.59
CA LEU A 239 6.67 13.99 -15.12
C LEU A 239 7.81 14.36 -14.15
N TRP A 240 8.71 13.42 -13.86
CA TRP A 240 9.83 13.62 -12.93
C TRP A 240 11.20 13.46 -13.60
N ARG A 241 11.22 13.71 -14.91
CA ARG A 241 12.42 13.96 -15.71
C ARG A 241 12.38 15.38 -16.22
#